data_AF-A0A7W0SV99-F1
#
_entry.id   AF-A0A7W0SV99-F1
#
_cell.length_a   1.000
_cell.length_b   1.000
_cell.length_c   1.000
_cell.angle_alpha   90.00
_cell.angle_beta   90.00
_cell.angle_gamma   90.00
#
_symmetry.space_group_name_H-M   'P 1'
#
loop_
_entity.id
_entity.type
_entity.pdbx_description
1 polymer ?
#
loop_
_entity_poly.entity_id
_entity_poly.type
_entity_poly.pdbx_seq_one_letter_code
_entity_poly.pdbx_strand_id
1 'polypeptide(L)'
;MALWKPDPTFYASPRDAVNAPAERLAYLAAFDRSETQPDAIAVLDVDPVSDTYGEVVGWTDMPYTGDELHHFGWNACSSALCPYAPHPHVERRY
;
A
#
# COMPACT_ATOMS: atom_id res chain seq x y z
N MET A 1 -17.95 6.16 9.61
CA MET A 1 -19.09 5.22 9.67
C MET A 1 -18.54 3.85 9.34
N ALA A 2 -18.83 2.81 10.12
CA ALA A 2 -18.42 1.46 9.75
C ALA A 2 -19.11 1.06 8.44
N LEU A 3 -18.33 0.74 7.40
CA LEU A 3 -18.84 0.11 6.19
C LEU A 3 -19.29 -1.31 6.58
N TRP A 4 -20.60 -1.57 6.47
CA TRP A 4 -21.18 -2.92 6.63
C TRP A 4 -20.82 -3.86 5.48
N LYS A 5 -19.97 -3.42 4.54
CA LYS A 5 -19.43 -4.21 3.43
C LYS A 5 -17.93 -4.40 3.65
N PRO A 6 -17.35 -5.54 3.21
CA PRO A 6 -15.92 -5.72 3.23
C PRO A 6 -15.19 -4.61 2.46
N ASP A 7 -13.96 -4.33 2.86
CA ASP A 7 -13.06 -3.47 2.09
C ASP A 7 -13.01 -3.97 0.64
N PRO A 8 -13.23 -3.10 -0.38
CA PRO A 8 -13.32 -3.51 -1.78
C PRO A 8 -11.99 -4.07 -2.33
N THR A 9 -10.89 -3.91 -1.59
CA THR A 9 -9.58 -4.46 -1.94
C THR A 9 -9.30 -5.82 -1.29
N PHE A 10 -10.25 -6.38 -0.54
CA PHE A 10 -10.15 -7.73 0.01
C PHE A 10 -10.78 -8.74 -0.95
N TYR A 11 -9.97 -9.72 -1.35
CA TYR A 11 -10.36 -10.71 -2.35
C TYR A 11 -10.41 -12.11 -1.71
N ALA A 12 -11.52 -12.82 -1.87
CA ALA A 12 -11.74 -14.12 -1.24
C ALA A 12 -10.84 -15.24 -1.85
N SER A 13 -10.35 -15.04 -3.07
CA SER A 13 -9.48 -15.99 -3.74
C SER A 13 -8.44 -15.28 -4.63
N PRO A 14 -7.34 -15.96 -4.99
CA PRO A 14 -6.39 -15.44 -5.98
C PRO A 14 -7.05 -15.12 -7.34
N ARG A 15 -8.08 -15.87 -7.73
CA ARG A 15 -8.83 -15.60 -8.97
C ARG A 15 -9.54 -14.26 -8.90
N ASP A 16 -10.14 -13.93 -7.77
CA ASP A 16 -10.82 -12.64 -7.59
C ASP A 16 -9.82 -11.49 -7.59
N ALA A 17 -8.64 -11.69 -6.97
CA ALA A 17 -7.57 -10.70 -6.93
C ALA A 17 -7.00 -10.39 -8.33
N VAL A 18 -6.82 -11.40 -9.19
CA VAL A 18 -6.34 -11.20 -10.57
C VAL A 18 -7.34 -10.45 -11.44
N ASN A 19 -8.65 -10.58 -11.16
CA ASN A 19 -9.71 -9.88 -11.90
C ASN A 19 -10.01 -8.49 -11.34
N ALA A 20 -9.31 -8.04 -10.29
CA ALA A 20 -9.51 -6.74 -9.70
C ALA A 20 -9.00 -5.61 -10.63
N PRO A 21 -9.44 -4.35 -10.41
CA PRO A 21 -8.86 -3.21 -11.10
C PRO A 21 -7.34 -3.15 -10.90
N ALA A 22 -6.62 -2.75 -11.96
CA ALA A 22 -5.20 -2.45 -11.87
C ALA A 22 -4.91 -1.33 -10.88
N GLU A 23 -3.72 -1.36 -10.28
CA GLU A 23 -3.24 -0.32 -9.39
C GLU A 23 -3.08 1.01 -10.12
N ARG A 24 -3.24 2.11 -9.37
CA ARG A 24 -2.99 3.48 -9.86
C ARG A 24 -1.81 4.15 -9.18
N LEU A 25 -1.40 3.63 -8.02
CA LEU A 25 -0.28 4.13 -7.23
C LEU A 25 0.60 2.95 -6.81
N ALA A 26 1.91 3.17 -6.79
CA ALA A 26 2.89 2.28 -6.19
C ALA A 26 3.58 2.97 -5.01
N TYR A 27 3.61 2.29 -3.87
CA TYR A 27 4.35 2.74 -2.69
C TYR A 27 5.74 2.10 -2.71
N LEU A 28 6.78 2.90 -2.52
CA LEU A 28 8.18 2.47 -2.63
C LEU A 28 8.94 2.85 -1.37
N ALA A 29 9.71 1.91 -0.83
CA ALA A 29 10.72 2.23 0.18
C ALA A 29 11.91 2.88 -0.52
N ALA A 30 12.15 4.16 -0.24
CA ALA A 30 13.33 4.89 -0.66
C ALA A 30 14.29 4.96 0.53
N PHE A 31 15.54 4.54 0.34
CA PHE A 31 16.53 4.56 1.41
C PHE A 31 17.82 5.27 0.97
N ASP A 32 18.44 6.00 1.90
CA ASP A 32 19.75 6.62 1.69
C ASP A 32 20.84 5.78 2.35
N ARG A 33 21.57 5.01 1.53
CA ARG A 33 22.72 4.20 1.97
C ARG A 33 23.80 5.02 2.68
N SER A 34 23.91 6.32 2.39
CA SER A 34 24.92 7.18 3.02
C SER A 34 24.47 7.75 4.38
N GLU A 35 23.21 7.52 4.77
CA GLU A 35 22.60 8.00 6.02
C GLU A 35 22.69 9.53 6.20
N THR A 36 22.76 10.27 5.09
CA THR A 36 22.82 11.74 5.09
C THR A 36 21.43 12.37 5.09
N GLN A 37 20.43 11.62 4.62
CA GLN A 37 19.03 11.99 4.59
C GLN A 37 18.17 10.88 5.22
N PRO A 38 17.02 11.23 5.82
CA PRO A 38 16.05 10.23 6.22
C PRO A 38 15.61 9.37 5.04
N ASP A 39 15.29 8.12 5.33
CA ASP A 39 14.58 7.27 4.38
C ASP A 39 13.15 7.78 4.20
N ALA A 40 12.45 7.28 3.18
CA ALA A 40 11.09 7.73 2.90
C ALA A 40 10.21 6.64 2.30
N ILE A 41 8.90 6.85 2.41
CA ILE A 41 7.93 6.19 1.53
C ILE A 41 7.59 7.14 0.39
N ALA A 42 7.99 6.77 -0.83
CA ALA A 42 7.64 7.48 -2.05
C ALA A 42 6.34 6.91 -2.64
N VAL A 43 5.52 7.78 -3.22
CA VAL A 43 4.29 7.41 -3.94
C VAL A 43 4.51 7.70 -5.42
N LEU A 44 4.59 6.65 -6.24
CA LEU A 44 4.72 6.72 -7.69
C LEU A 44 3.34 6.58 -8.33
N ASP A 45 3.01 7.47 -9.25
CA ASP A 45 1.83 7.31 -10.10
C ASP A 45 2.10 6.29 -11.20
N VAL A 46 1.26 5.26 -11.25
CA VAL A 46 1.38 4.14 -12.21
C VAL A 46 0.12 3.96 -13.05
N ASP A 47 -0.82 4.92 -13.01
CA ASP A 47 -2.00 4.90 -13.88
C ASP A 47 -1.62 5.41 -15.30
N PRO A 48 -1.67 4.57 -16.35
CA PRO A 48 -1.24 4.97 -17.70
C PRO A 48 -2.08 6.09 -18.34
N VAL A 49 -3.24 6.41 -17.78
CA VAL A 49 -4.08 7.53 -18.26
C VAL A 49 -3.88 8.82 -17.45
N SER A 50 -3.02 8.81 -16.43
CA SER A 50 -2.71 9.99 -15.62
C SER A 50 -1.73 10.93 -16.33
N ASP A 51 -1.92 12.24 -16.16
CA ASP A 51 -0.98 13.25 -16.66
C ASP A 51 0.38 13.18 -15.94
N THR A 52 0.44 12.57 -14.74
CA THR A 52 1.65 12.37 -13.92
C THR A 52 2.16 10.93 -13.96
N TYR A 53 1.74 10.13 -14.95
CA TYR A 53 2.20 8.74 -15.09
C TYR A 53 3.74 8.64 -15.10
N GLY A 54 4.29 7.85 -14.17
CA GLY A 54 5.74 7.67 -14.02
C GLY A 54 6.42 8.71 -13.14
N GLU A 55 5.67 9.62 -12.51
CA GLU A 55 6.21 10.64 -11.60
C GLU A 55 5.97 10.29 -10.12
N VAL A 56 6.88 10.76 -9.26
CA VAL A 56 6.70 10.71 -7.81
C VAL A 56 5.72 11.81 -7.40
N VAL A 57 4.52 11.41 -6.98
CA VAL A 57 3.41 12.30 -6.61
C VAL A 57 3.24 12.46 -5.09
N GLY A 58 4.05 11.75 -4.29
CA GLY A 58 4.06 11.87 -2.84
C GLY A 58 5.36 11.41 -2.21
N TRP A 59 5.72 12.02 -1.08
CA TRP A 59 6.94 11.74 -0.33
C TRP A 59 6.67 11.90 1.17
N THR A 60 7.00 10.86 1.94
CA THR A 60 6.86 10.86 3.40
C THR A 60 8.18 10.46 4.03
N ASP A 61 8.91 11.43 4.56
CA ASP A 61 10.16 11.20 5.27
C ASP A 61 9.92 10.42 6.57
N MET A 62 10.87 9.53 6.89
CA MET A 62 11.00 8.97 8.22
C MET A 62 11.55 10.04 9.19
N PRO A 63 11.27 9.92 10.49
CA PRO A 63 11.72 10.90 11.46
C PRO A 63 13.23 10.91 11.68
N TYR A 64 13.96 9.87 11.27
CA TYR A 64 15.38 9.69 11.56
C TYR A 64 16.18 9.25 10.32
N THR A 65 17.50 9.38 10.41
CA THR A 65 18.46 8.82 9.43
C THR A 65 18.88 7.43 9.85
N GLY A 66 19.18 6.54 8.88
CA GLY A 66 19.68 5.19 9.16
C GLY A 66 18.60 4.18 9.55
N ASP A 67 17.33 4.44 9.20
CA ASP A 67 16.22 3.50 9.40
C ASP A 67 16.34 2.22 8.54
N GLU A 68 17.07 2.29 7.42
CA GLU A 68 17.30 1.20 6.48
C GLU A 68 15.99 0.54 6.00
N LEU A 69 15.06 1.36 5.48
CA LEU A 69 13.79 0.86 4.98
C LEU A 69 13.99 -0.23 3.93
N HIS A 70 13.33 -1.37 4.13
CA HIS A 70 13.54 -2.56 3.31
C HIS A 70 12.24 -3.23 2.87
N HIS A 71 11.41 -3.70 3.81
CA HIS A 71 10.09 -4.26 3.53
C HIS A 71 9.03 -3.55 4.39
N PHE A 72 7.85 -3.35 3.82
CA PHE A 72 6.69 -2.82 4.52
C PHE A 72 5.42 -3.51 4.01
N GLY A 73 4.29 -3.31 4.70
CA GLY A 73 3.04 -3.95 4.34
C GLY A 73 1.83 -3.25 4.94
N TRP A 74 0.66 -3.76 4.55
CA TRP A 74 -0.62 -3.24 4.99
C TRP A 74 -1.01 -3.77 6.36
N ASN A 75 -1.72 -2.95 7.14
CA ASN A 75 -2.32 -3.36 8.41
C ASN A 75 -3.37 -4.49 8.23
N ALA A 76 -4.04 -4.52 7.07
CA ALA A 76 -5.08 -5.48 6.71
C ALA A 76 -5.06 -5.79 5.21
N CYS A 77 -5.47 -7.01 4.87
CA CYS A 77 -5.52 -7.51 3.49
C CYS A 77 -6.56 -8.63 3.37
N SER A 78 -6.59 -9.33 2.23
CA SER A 78 -7.51 -10.45 1.95
C SER A 78 -7.58 -11.52 3.04
N SER A 79 -6.54 -11.69 3.87
CA SER A 79 -6.58 -12.64 5.00
C SER A 79 -7.63 -12.28 6.07
N ALA A 80 -8.13 -11.04 6.09
CA ALA A 80 -9.24 -10.63 6.93
C ALA A 80 -10.58 -11.32 6.56
N LEU A 81 -10.65 -11.97 5.39
CA LEU A 81 -11.77 -12.80 4.97
C LEU A 81 -11.64 -14.27 5.40
N CYS A 82 -10.54 -14.67 6.06
CA CYS A 82 -10.32 -16.05 6.47
C CYS A 82 -11.45 -16.54 7.42
N PRO A 83 -12.10 -17.69 7.14
CA PRO A 83 -13.23 -18.17 7.94
C PRO A 83 -12.92 -18.43 9.41
N TYR A 84 -11.67 -18.74 9.74
CA TYR A 84 -11.22 -19.03 11.11
C TYR A 84 -11.09 -17.77 11.99
N ALA A 85 -10.92 -16.59 11.40
CA ALA A 85 -10.82 -15.31 12.12
C ALA A 85 -11.36 -14.17 11.23
N PRO A 86 -12.69 -14.12 11.00
CA PRO A 86 -13.27 -13.18 10.06
C PRO A 86 -13.26 -11.76 10.65
N HIS A 87 -12.57 -10.86 9.97
CA HIS A 87 -12.55 -9.43 10.24
C HIS A 87 -12.91 -8.63 8.98
N PRO A 88 -14.03 -8.95 8.30
CA PRO A 88 -14.33 -8.38 6.99
C PRO A 88 -14.55 -6.86 7.02
N HIS A 89 -14.94 -6.31 8.18
CA HIS A 89 -15.22 -4.88 8.35
C HIS A 89 -13.99 -4.07 8.79
N VAL A 90 -12.80 -4.68 8.85
CA VAL A 90 -11.55 -3.93 9.00
C VAL A 90 -11.21 -3.31 7.66
N GLU A 91 -10.82 -2.05 7.68
CA GLU A 91 -10.37 -1.33 6.50
C GLU A 91 -8.85 -1.48 6.38
N ARG A 92 -8.35 -1.54 5.15
CA ARG A 92 -6.94 -1.23 4.92
C ARG A 92 -6.74 0.24 5.27
N ARG A 93 -5.96 0.47 6.32
CA ARG A 93 -5.65 1.80 6.84
C ARG A 93 -4.18 2.11 6.65
N TYR A 94 -3.99 3.40 6.53
CA TYR A 94 -2.77 4.17 6.54
C TYR A 94 -3.06 5.30 7.52
#